data_AF-V4LJ47-F1
#
_entry.id   AF-V4LJ47-F1
#
_cell.length_a   1.000
_cell.length_b   1.000
_cell.length_c   1.000
_cell.angle_alpha   90.00
_cell.angle_beta   90.00
_cell.angle_gamma   90.00
#
_symmetry.space_group_name_H-M   'P 1'
#
loop_
_entity.id
_entity.type
_entity.pdbx_description
1 polymer ?
#
loop_
_entity_poly.entity_id
_entity_poly.type
_entity_poly.pdbx_seq_one_letter_code
_entity_poly.pdbx_strand_id
1 'polypeptide(L)'
;MPHSAAQQQRDLDNNVPESNRRIDYNPAGRWSADSVRTRYLNLRQQLGGVQGFELQPRTHTQRGRTWIYSIMDSVAEGIRLGDPACIELAVAYIEADVMISGSGYTRERLARGLCHVPLTQMQKRRLAETFLRQLRQGTLRKEFKEYIRLFKTIGITEDREQIKACAGSHKAYIQRAARRLLS
;
A
#
# COMPACT_ATOMS: atom_id res chain seq x y z
N MET A 1 56.74 -6.56 5.69
CA MET A 1 55.87 -6.22 4.53
C MET A 1 54.56 -5.67 5.08
N PRO A 2 54.30 -4.35 5.06
CA PRO A 2 53.08 -3.79 5.63
C PRO A 2 51.89 -4.14 4.72
N HIS A 3 50.89 -4.80 5.28
CA HIS A 3 49.60 -4.98 4.62
C HIS A 3 49.01 -3.59 4.31
N SER A 4 48.77 -3.31 3.03
CA SER A 4 48.14 -2.07 2.58
C SER A 4 46.78 -1.89 3.27
N ALA A 5 46.51 -0.68 3.77
CA ALA A 5 45.21 -0.31 4.37
C ALA A 5 44.02 -0.59 3.43
N ALA A 6 44.27 -0.62 2.11
CA ALA A 6 43.27 -0.98 1.09
C ALA A 6 42.92 -2.48 1.08
N GLN A 7 43.81 -3.35 1.54
CA GLN A 7 43.57 -4.79 1.68
C GLN A 7 42.76 -5.07 2.96
N GLN A 8 43.12 -4.41 4.08
CA GLN A 8 42.39 -4.53 5.35
C GLN A 8 40.93 -4.05 5.27
N GLN A 9 40.65 -3.02 4.45
CA GLN A 9 39.27 -2.56 4.22
C GLN A 9 38.44 -3.56 3.39
N ARG A 10 39.05 -4.24 2.40
CA ARG A 10 38.37 -5.27 1.59
C ARG A 10 38.08 -6.54 2.41
N ASP A 11 38.97 -6.89 3.31
CA ASP A 11 38.80 -8.07 4.18
C ASP A 11 37.72 -7.83 5.26
N LEU A 12 37.54 -6.58 5.70
CA LEU A 12 36.42 -6.19 6.58
C LEU A 12 35.05 -6.21 5.88
N ASP A 13 34.99 -5.79 4.61
CA ASP A 13 33.74 -5.85 3.82
C ASP A 13 33.33 -7.29 3.48
N ASN A 14 34.29 -8.21 3.37
CA ASN A 14 34.03 -9.62 3.08
C ASN A 14 33.53 -10.43 4.29
N ASN A 15 33.64 -9.91 5.52
CA ASN A 15 33.31 -10.64 6.75
C ASN A 15 31.96 -10.24 7.36
N VAL A 16 31.09 -9.58 6.60
CA VAL A 16 29.70 -9.30 7.00
C VAL A 16 28.85 -10.56 6.81
N PRO A 17 28.17 -11.09 7.85
CA PRO A 17 27.27 -12.24 7.74
C PRO A 17 26.25 -12.06 6.61
N GLU A 18 25.90 -13.11 5.87
CA GLU A 18 24.92 -13.04 4.76
C GLU A 18 23.58 -12.39 5.17
N SER A 19 23.16 -12.58 6.43
CA SER A 19 21.96 -11.96 6.99
C SER A 19 22.02 -10.43 7.05
N ASN A 20 23.21 -9.83 7.12
CA ASN A 20 23.42 -8.38 7.06
C ASN A 20 23.56 -7.84 5.63
N ARG A 21 23.59 -8.73 4.61
CA ARG A 21 23.67 -8.35 3.19
C ARG A 21 22.29 -8.22 2.55
N ARG A 22 21.21 -8.64 3.22
CA ARG A 22 19.84 -8.62 2.68
C ARG A 22 18.88 -7.95 3.65
N ILE A 23 18.24 -6.87 3.20
CA ILE A 23 17.18 -6.16 3.94
C ILE A 23 15.87 -6.40 3.21
N ASP A 24 14.95 -7.14 3.84
CA ASP A 24 13.63 -7.45 3.28
C ASP A 24 12.55 -6.61 3.97
N TYR A 25 11.85 -5.77 3.19
CA TYR A 25 10.78 -4.90 3.67
C TYR A 25 9.40 -5.56 3.59
N ASN A 26 9.30 -6.82 3.16
CA ASN A 26 8.05 -7.54 3.17
C ASN A 26 7.71 -7.99 4.60
N PRO A 27 6.46 -7.75 5.07
CA PRO A 27 6.06 -8.26 6.37
C PRO A 27 5.90 -9.78 6.34
N ALA A 28 5.81 -10.39 7.52
CA ALA A 28 5.36 -11.77 7.65
C ALA A 28 3.82 -11.90 7.49
N GLY A 29 3.35 -13.14 7.43
CA GLY A 29 1.92 -13.47 7.46
C GLY A 29 1.15 -13.11 6.19
N ARG A 30 -0.10 -12.67 6.34
CA ARG A 30 -1.06 -12.44 5.23
C ARG A 30 -0.56 -11.50 4.14
N TRP A 31 0.32 -10.57 4.48
CA TRP A 31 0.87 -9.56 3.57
C TRP A 31 2.33 -9.81 3.19
N SER A 32 2.85 -11.01 3.47
CA SER A 32 4.14 -11.47 2.96
C SER A 32 4.16 -11.57 1.44
N ALA A 33 5.36 -11.51 0.86
CA ALA A 33 5.55 -11.63 -0.59
C ALA A 33 4.87 -12.89 -1.15
N ASP A 34 5.10 -14.05 -0.51
CA ASP A 34 4.51 -15.31 -0.97
C ASP A 34 2.99 -15.33 -0.82
N SER A 35 2.46 -14.85 0.31
CA SER A 35 1.01 -14.81 0.53
C SER A 35 0.30 -13.88 -0.46
N VAL A 36 0.90 -12.73 -0.75
CA VAL A 36 0.36 -11.77 -1.74
C VAL A 36 0.46 -12.34 -3.15
N ARG A 37 1.57 -13.00 -3.51
CA ARG A 37 1.74 -13.65 -4.81
C ARG A 37 0.71 -14.77 -5.01
N THR A 38 0.52 -15.64 -4.02
CA THR A 38 -0.49 -16.71 -4.09
C THR A 38 -1.89 -16.14 -4.30
N ARG A 39 -2.25 -15.09 -3.54
CA ARG A 39 -3.54 -14.41 -3.72
C ARG A 39 -3.67 -13.76 -5.09
N TYR A 40 -2.59 -13.14 -5.60
CA TYR A 40 -2.56 -12.55 -6.93
C TYR A 40 -2.84 -13.60 -8.01
N LEU A 41 -2.17 -14.75 -7.97
CA LEU A 41 -2.36 -15.81 -8.96
C LEU A 41 -3.80 -16.33 -8.97
N ASN A 42 -4.39 -16.54 -7.79
CA ASN A 42 -5.79 -16.95 -7.67
C ASN A 42 -6.74 -15.88 -8.21
N LEU A 43 -6.55 -14.61 -7.84
CA LEU A 43 -7.35 -13.50 -8.33
C LEU A 43 -7.19 -13.31 -9.84
N ARG A 44 -5.98 -13.52 -10.38
CA ARG A 44 -5.70 -13.41 -11.81
C ARG A 44 -6.44 -14.47 -12.63
N GLN A 45 -6.55 -15.68 -12.10
CA GLN A 45 -7.36 -16.74 -12.72
C GLN A 45 -8.85 -16.38 -12.75
N GLN A 46 -9.34 -15.66 -11.72
CA GLN A 46 -10.76 -15.32 -11.58
C GLN A 46 -11.16 -14.05 -12.31
N LEU A 47 -10.31 -13.01 -12.27
CA LEU A 47 -10.62 -11.65 -12.72
C LEU A 47 -9.87 -11.26 -14.00
N GLY A 48 -8.96 -12.12 -14.47
CA GLY A 48 -7.99 -11.78 -15.50
C GLY A 48 -6.78 -11.02 -14.94
N GLY A 49 -5.87 -10.65 -15.83
CA GLY A 49 -4.69 -9.87 -15.49
C GLY A 49 -4.04 -9.30 -16.74
N VAL A 50 -3.09 -8.41 -16.54
CA VAL A 50 -2.35 -7.79 -17.66
C VAL A 50 -1.35 -8.80 -18.22
N GLN A 51 -1.33 -8.96 -19.54
CA GLN A 51 -0.37 -9.85 -20.21
C GLN A 51 1.06 -9.36 -19.98
N GLY A 52 1.98 -10.28 -19.67
CA GLY A 52 3.39 -9.95 -19.42
C GLY A 52 3.66 -9.27 -18.07
N PHE A 53 2.63 -8.94 -17.28
CA PHE A 53 2.83 -8.47 -15.91
C PHE A 53 3.06 -9.64 -14.95
N GLU A 54 4.09 -9.50 -14.12
CA GLU A 54 4.44 -10.46 -13.08
C GLU A 54 4.56 -9.73 -11.73
N LEU A 55 3.86 -10.26 -10.72
CA LEU A 55 3.87 -9.68 -9.39
C LEU A 55 5.08 -10.19 -8.59
N GLN A 56 6.07 -9.31 -8.44
CA GLN A 56 7.30 -9.61 -7.72
C GLN A 56 7.83 -8.42 -6.93
N PRO A 57 8.44 -8.64 -5.74
CA PRO A 57 9.16 -7.58 -5.04
C PRO A 57 10.24 -6.97 -5.94
N ARG A 58 10.37 -5.64 -5.91
CA ARG A 58 11.54 -4.99 -6.49
C ARG A 58 12.76 -5.25 -5.62
N THR A 59 13.88 -5.50 -6.28
CA THR A 59 15.16 -5.71 -5.62
C THR A 59 16.16 -4.66 -6.10
N HIS A 60 16.92 -4.08 -5.18
CA HIS A 60 18.03 -3.18 -5.48
C HIS A 60 19.29 -3.71 -4.82
N THR A 61 20.41 -3.75 -5.54
CA THR A 61 21.70 -4.18 -4.98
C THR A 61 22.74 -3.10 -5.17
N GLN A 62 23.40 -2.70 -4.08
CA GLN A 62 24.45 -1.68 -4.08
C GLN A 62 25.49 -2.01 -3.00
N ARG A 63 26.77 -1.97 -3.36
CA ARG A 63 27.91 -2.23 -2.44
C ARG A 63 27.74 -3.52 -1.63
N GLY A 64 27.35 -4.62 -2.28
CA GLY A 64 27.18 -5.93 -1.65
C GLY A 64 25.96 -6.07 -0.73
N ARG A 65 25.10 -5.05 -0.65
CA ARG A 65 23.81 -5.09 0.06
C ARG A 65 22.66 -5.14 -0.92
N THR A 66 21.64 -5.91 -0.59
CA THR A 66 20.43 -6.11 -1.37
C THR A 66 19.21 -5.70 -0.55
N TRP A 67 18.42 -4.77 -1.08
CA TRP A 67 17.15 -4.33 -0.51
C TRP A 67 16.01 -4.94 -1.32
N ILE A 68 15.09 -5.60 -0.65
CA ILE A 68 13.88 -6.17 -1.24
C ILE A 68 12.70 -5.33 -0.75
N TYR A 69 12.14 -4.54 -1.66
CA TYR A 69 11.02 -3.67 -1.36
C TYR A 69 9.73 -4.47 -1.16
N SER A 70 8.73 -3.84 -0.55
CA SER A 70 7.42 -4.46 -0.36
C SER A 70 6.83 -4.86 -1.71
N ILE A 71 6.30 -6.09 -1.81
CA ILE A 71 5.55 -6.58 -2.97
C ILE A 71 4.35 -5.69 -3.31
N MET A 72 3.82 -4.96 -2.33
CA MET A 72 2.73 -4.01 -2.54
C MET A 72 3.13 -2.82 -3.44
N ASP A 73 4.43 -2.55 -3.61
CA ASP A 73 4.91 -1.61 -4.62
C ASP A 73 4.63 -2.13 -6.03
N SER A 74 4.82 -3.42 -6.25
CA SER A 74 4.47 -4.08 -7.51
C SER A 74 2.96 -4.15 -7.72
N VAL A 75 2.18 -4.32 -6.64
CA VAL A 75 0.71 -4.16 -6.72
C VAL A 75 0.34 -2.76 -7.22
N ALA A 76 1.00 -1.71 -6.72
CA ALA A 76 0.75 -0.35 -7.20
C ALA A 76 1.16 -0.14 -8.67
N GLU A 77 2.18 -0.83 -9.16
CA GLU A 77 2.54 -0.89 -10.58
C GLU A 77 1.43 -1.57 -11.40
N GLY A 78 0.92 -2.72 -10.96
CA GLY A 78 -0.17 -3.44 -11.62
C GLY A 78 -1.47 -2.64 -11.68
N ILE A 79 -1.81 -1.87 -10.63
CA ILE A 79 -2.96 -0.95 -10.66
C ILE A 79 -2.81 0.07 -11.80
N ARG A 80 -1.62 0.65 -11.98
CA ARG A 80 -1.39 1.64 -13.06
C ARG A 80 -1.55 1.03 -14.46
N LEU A 81 -1.36 -0.28 -14.59
CA LEU A 81 -1.59 -1.02 -15.83
C LEU A 81 -3.05 -1.48 -15.99
N GLY A 82 -3.91 -1.23 -15.00
CA GLY A 82 -5.30 -1.67 -15.00
C GLY A 82 -5.49 -3.15 -14.68
N ASP A 83 -4.52 -3.80 -14.00
CA ASP A 83 -4.62 -5.20 -13.62
C ASP A 83 -5.71 -5.43 -12.56
N PRO A 84 -6.81 -6.17 -12.87
CA PRO A 84 -7.94 -6.34 -11.96
C PRO A 84 -7.57 -7.05 -10.65
N ALA A 85 -6.63 -8.00 -10.68
CA ALA A 85 -6.18 -8.72 -9.50
C ALA A 85 -5.36 -7.80 -8.57
N CYS A 86 -4.53 -6.91 -9.12
CA CYS A 86 -3.83 -5.89 -8.34
C CYS A 86 -4.79 -4.86 -7.73
N ILE A 87 -5.83 -4.45 -8.44
CA ILE A 87 -6.88 -3.55 -7.92
C ILE A 87 -7.55 -4.19 -6.70
N GLU A 88 -7.96 -5.46 -6.81
CA GLU A 88 -8.60 -6.17 -5.70
C GLU A 88 -7.68 -6.36 -4.49
N LEU A 89 -6.39 -6.67 -4.73
CA LEU A 89 -5.39 -6.75 -3.66
C LEU A 89 -5.22 -5.41 -2.93
N ALA A 90 -5.23 -4.30 -3.67
CA ALA A 90 -5.09 -2.97 -3.10
C ALA A 90 -6.28 -2.58 -2.22
N VAL A 91 -7.50 -2.88 -2.67
CA VAL A 91 -8.73 -2.70 -1.88
C VAL A 91 -8.64 -3.48 -0.57
N ALA A 92 -8.30 -4.77 -0.65
CA ALA A 92 -8.15 -5.62 0.52
C ALA A 92 -7.04 -5.15 1.49
N TYR A 93 -5.96 -4.54 0.96
CA TYR A 93 -4.86 -4.01 1.79
C TYR A 93 -5.29 -2.78 2.59
N ILE A 94 -6.04 -1.88 1.94
CA ILE A 94 -6.59 -0.67 2.59
C ILE A 94 -7.59 -1.07 3.69
N GLU A 95 -8.47 -2.02 3.41
CA GLU A 95 -9.45 -2.54 4.40
C GLU A 95 -8.81 -3.12 5.64
N ALA A 96 -7.71 -3.85 5.46
CA ALA A 96 -7.00 -4.51 6.54
C ALA A 96 -6.27 -3.53 7.49
N ASP A 97 -6.19 -2.24 7.15
CA ASP A 97 -5.51 -1.19 7.93
C ASP A 97 -4.14 -1.62 8.49
N VAL A 98 -3.30 -2.24 7.65
CA VAL A 98 -2.07 -2.94 8.09
C VAL A 98 -1.11 -2.03 8.86
N MET A 99 -0.78 -2.36 10.11
CA MET A 99 0.08 -1.51 10.96
C MET A 99 1.53 -1.96 11.04
N ILE A 100 2.26 -1.78 9.94
CA ILE A 100 3.71 -2.07 9.84
C ILE A 100 4.49 -0.84 9.34
N SER A 101 5.81 -0.86 9.50
CA SER A 101 6.68 0.18 8.94
C SER A 101 6.46 0.31 7.43
N GLY A 102 6.41 1.54 6.91
CA GLY A 102 6.16 1.82 5.49
C GLY A 102 4.71 1.67 5.01
N SER A 103 3.83 1.01 5.78
CA SER A 103 2.44 0.75 5.36
C SER A 103 1.63 2.00 5.01
N GLY A 104 1.86 3.13 5.70
CA GLY A 104 1.22 4.41 5.37
C GLY A 104 1.61 4.90 3.97
N TYR A 105 2.88 4.77 3.60
CA TYR A 105 3.36 5.12 2.25
C TYR A 105 2.80 4.17 1.19
N THR A 106 2.74 2.87 1.49
CA THR A 106 2.07 1.89 0.64
C THR A 106 0.61 2.26 0.42
N ARG A 107 -0.16 2.55 1.48
CA ARG A 107 -1.57 2.95 1.38
C ARG A 107 -1.77 4.23 0.58
N GLU A 108 -0.91 5.23 0.76
CA GLU A 108 -0.94 6.44 -0.07
C GLU A 108 -0.78 6.11 -1.56
N ARG A 109 0.19 5.27 -1.90
CA ARG A 109 0.47 4.91 -3.29
C ARG A 109 -0.67 4.09 -3.91
N LEU A 110 -1.19 3.12 -3.17
CA LEU A 110 -2.34 2.31 -3.59
C LEU A 110 -3.58 3.20 -3.81
N ALA A 111 -3.90 4.08 -2.85
CA ALA A 111 -5.04 4.99 -2.97
C ALA A 111 -4.93 5.92 -4.19
N ARG A 112 -3.74 6.47 -4.46
CA ARG A 112 -3.49 7.27 -5.67
C ARG A 112 -3.71 6.46 -6.95
N GLY A 113 -3.20 5.23 -7.01
CA GLY A 113 -3.44 4.34 -8.15
C GLY A 113 -4.94 4.07 -8.38
N LEU A 114 -5.65 3.75 -7.29
CA LEU A 114 -7.08 3.46 -7.32
C LEU A 114 -7.95 4.65 -7.80
N CYS A 115 -7.48 5.89 -7.66
CA CYS A 115 -8.18 7.07 -8.19
C CYS A 115 -8.24 7.11 -9.73
N HIS A 116 -7.40 6.34 -10.43
CA HIS A 116 -7.22 6.45 -11.88
C HIS A 116 -7.69 5.21 -12.66
N VAL A 117 -8.33 4.26 -11.97
CA VAL A 117 -8.80 3.01 -12.57
C VAL A 117 -10.30 2.83 -12.33
N PRO A 118 -11.01 2.11 -13.22
CA PRO A 118 -12.40 1.74 -12.95
C PRO A 118 -12.47 0.80 -11.76
N LEU A 119 -13.31 1.15 -10.79
CA LEU A 119 -13.63 0.30 -9.64
C LEU A 119 -15.06 -0.23 -9.78
N THR A 120 -15.25 -1.51 -9.45
CA THR A 120 -16.59 -2.11 -9.38
C THR A 120 -17.40 -1.49 -8.24
N GLN A 121 -18.73 -1.56 -8.31
CA GLN A 121 -19.59 -1.02 -7.25
C GLN A 121 -19.31 -1.67 -5.89
N MET A 122 -19.03 -2.97 -5.87
CA MET A 122 -18.64 -3.68 -4.66
C MET A 122 -17.33 -3.13 -4.06
N GLN A 123 -16.31 -2.89 -4.87
CA GLN A 123 -15.04 -2.31 -4.40
C GLN A 123 -15.21 -0.89 -3.87
N LYS A 124 -16.00 -0.05 -4.58
CA LYS A 124 -16.34 1.29 -4.11
C LYS A 124 -17.02 1.25 -2.76
N ARG A 125 -18.02 0.39 -2.59
CA ARG A 125 -18.76 0.25 -1.33
C ARG A 125 -17.84 -0.15 -0.17
N ARG A 126 -16.98 -1.16 -0.36
CA ARG A 126 -16.08 -1.61 0.71
C ARG A 126 -15.03 -0.56 1.10
N LEU A 127 -14.51 0.20 0.13
CA LEU A 127 -13.63 1.34 0.38
C LEU A 127 -14.36 2.45 1.15
N ALA A 128 -15.56 2.84 0.71
CA ALA A 128 -16.38 3.85 1.37
C ALA A 128 -16.66 3.49 2.84
N GLU A 129 -17.07 2.24 3.10
CA GLU A 129 -17.28 1.73 4.45
C GLU A 129 -16.02 1.78 5.31
N THR A 130 -14.87 1.45 4.72
CA THR A 130 -13.57 1.53 5.40
C THR A 130 -13.21 2.98 5.77
N PHE A 131 -13.37 3.92 4.83
CA PHE A 131 -13.07 5.32 5.08
C PHE A 131 -14.03 5.97 6.07
N LEU A 132 -15.32 5.64 6.01
CA LEU A 132 -16.31 6.08 6.99
C LEU A 132 -16.02 5.53 8.39
N ARG A 133 -15.64 4.25 8.49
CA ARG A 133 -15.23 3.65 9.77
C ARG A 133 -14.05 4.41 10.35
N GLN A 134 -13.01 4.66 9.55
CA GLN A 134 -11.83 5.41 9.99
C GLN A 134 -12.17 6.86 10.37
N LEU A 135 -13.03 7.52 9.60
CA LEU A 135 -13.51 8.86 9.90
C LEU A 135 -14.25 8.94 11.23
N ARG A 136 -15.19 8.03 11.47
CA ARG A 136 -15.97 7.96 12.72
C ARG A 136 -15.10 7.67 13.93
N GLN A 137 -14.14 6.74 13.79
CA GLN A 137 -13.24 6.36 14.87
C GLN A 137 -12.15 7.42 15.12
N GLY A 138 -11.91 8.32 14.16
CA GLY A 138 -10.83 9.29 14.24
C GLY A 138 -9.45 8.70 13.98
N THR A 139 -9.37 7.54 13.32
CA THR A 139 -8.09 6.90 12.93
C THR A 139 -7.53 7.54 11.65
N LEU A 140 -7.43 8.87 11.66
CA LEU A 140 -7.04 9.69 10.51
C LEU A 140 -5.52 9.88 10.47
N ARG A 141 -4.83 9.00 9.75
CA ARG A 141 -3.38 9.08 9.54
C ARG A 141 -3.02 9.90 8.29
N LYS A 142 -1.72 10.06 8.01
CA LYS A 142 -1.21 10.91 6.92
C LYS A 142 -1.80 10.54 5.55
N GLU A 143 -2.00 9.25 5.31
CA GLU A 143 -2.58 8.73 4.07
C GLU A 143 -4.03 9.13 3.84
N PHE A 144 -4.74 9.56 4.89
CA PHE A 144 -6.16 9.86 4.80
C PHE A 144 -6.46 11.03 3.84
N LYS A 145 -5.48 11.89 3.55
CA LYS A 145 -5.61 12.90 2.49
C LYS A 145 -5.85 12.28 1.10
N GLU A 146 -5.24 11.12 0.82
CA GLU A 146 -5.43 10.38 -0.43
C GLU A 146 -6.74 9.61 -0.39
N TYR A 147 -7.17 9.12 0.78
CA TYR A 147 -8.48 8.52 0.95
C TYR A 147 -9.60 9.51 0.71
N ILE A 148 -9.47 10.77 1.14
CA ILE A 148 -10.45 11.82 0.81
C ILE A 148 -10.58 11.97 -0.71
N ARG A 149 -9.47 11.96 -1.45
CA ARG A 149 -9.49 12.05 -2.92
C ARG A 149 -10.19 10.83 -3.53
N LEU A 150 -9.78 9.63 -3.13
CA LEU A 150 -10.38 8.39 -3.60
C LEU A 150 -11.88 8.30 -3.26
N PHE A 151 -12.27 8.70 -2.06
CA PHE A 151 -13.66 8.70 -1.61
C PHE A 151 -14.53 9.64 -2.47
N LYS A 152 -14.00 10.82 -2.83
CA LYS A 152 -14.67 11.69 -3.79
C LYS A 152 -14.80 11.06 -5.17
N THR A 153 -13.73 10.41 -5.65
CA THR A 153 -13.72 9.74 -6.96
C THR A 153 -14.75 8.61 -7.05
N ILE A 154 -14.90 7.80 -5.99
CA ILE A 154 -15.88 6.70 -5.99
C ILE A 154 -17.33 7.18 -5.83
N GLY A 155 -17.51 8.40 -5.31
CA GLY A 155 -18.81 9.01 -5.03
C GLY A 155 -19.15 8.97 -3.53
N ILE A 156 -19.71 10.08 -3.03
CA ILE A 156 -20.05 10.25 -1.61
C ILE A 156 -21.56 10.40 -1.36
N THR A 157 -22.39 10.30 -2.40
CA THR A 157 -23.82 10.65 -2.34
C THR A 157 -24.56 9.82 -1.31
N GLU A 158 -24.35 8.51 -1.31
CA GLU A 158 -24.99 7.56 -0.38
C GLU A 158 -24.53 7.76 1.07
N ASP A 159 -23.31 8.27 1.25
CA ASP A 159 -22.67 8.40 2.55
C ASP A 159 -22.72 9.84 3.12
N ARG A 160 -23.38 10.76 2.40
CA ARG A 160 -23.36 12.21 2.69
C ARG A 160 -23.85 12.53 4.09
N GLU A 161 -24.91 11.89 4.57
CA GLU A 161 -25.46 12.13 5.91
C GLU A 161 -24.50 11.63 7.01
N GLN A 162 -23.84 10.49 6.80
CA GLN A 162 -22.84 9.99 7.73
C GLN A 162 -21.61 10.92 7.81
N ILE A 163 -21.19 11.48 6.67
CA ILE A 163 -20.11 12.46 6.61
C ILE A 163 -20.53 13.77 7.31
N LYS A 164 -21.77 14.24 7.12
CA LYS A 164 -22.30 15.41 7.85
C LYS A 164 -22.31 15.20 9.36
N ALA A 165 -22.72 14.02 9.84
CA ALA A 165 -22.65 13.69 11.26
C ALA A 165 -21.22 13.81 11.80
N CYS A 166 -20.22 13.36 11.03
CA CYS A 166 -18.80 13.51 11.40
C CYS A 166 -18.34 14.99 11.41
N ALA A 167 -18.93 15.85 10.59
CA ALA A 167 -18.63 17.29 10.60
C ALA A 167 -19.07 18.00 11.90
N GLY A 168 -20.00 17.41 12.65
CA GLY A 168 -20.42 17.84 13.98
C GLY A 168 -19.61 17.24 15.14
N SER A 169 -18.60 16.41 14.88
CA SER A 169 -17.79 15.78 15.93
C SER A 169 -17.08 16.80 16.82
N HIS A 170 -16.94 16.57 18.12
CA HIS A 170 -16.13 17.43 19.01
C HIS A 170 -14.64 17.45 18.65
N LYS A 171 -14.15 16.50 17.85
CA LYS A 171 -12.75 16.40 17.45
C LYS A 171 -12.50 17.19 16.17
N ALA A 172 -11.77 18.31 16.28
CA ALA A 172 -11.52 19.23 15.18
C ALA A 172 -10.91 18.57 13.91
N TYR A 173 -10.04 17.57 14.07
CA TYR A 173 -9.44 16.90 12.92
C TYR A 173 -10.43 16.03 12.13
N ILE A 174 -11.43 15.42 12.80
CA ILE A 174 -12.54 14.71 12.16
C ILE A 174 -13.42 15.71 11.41
N GLN A 175 -13.78 16.83 12.05
CA GLN A 175 -14.56 17.90 11.42
C GLN A 175 -13.90 18.39 10.13
N ARG A 176 -12.60 18.68 10.17
CA ARG A 176 -11.84 19.13 8.99
C ARG A 176 -11.86 18.11 7.86
N ALA A 177 -11.65 16.83 8.17
CA ALA A 177 -11.69 15.77 7.17
C ALA A 177 -13.08 15.61 6.54
N ALA A 178 -14.14 15.61 7.37
CA ALA A 178 -15.53 15.54 6.92
C ALA A 178 -15.91 16.74 6.04
N ARG A 179 -15.54 17.96 6.44
CA ARG A 179 -15.77 19.18 5.62
C ARG A 179 -15.06 19.11 4.28
N ARG A 180 -13.82 18.59 4.24
CA ARG A 180 -13.09 18.39 2.99
C ARG A 180 -13.75 17.37 2.07
N LEU A 181 -14.51 16.41 2.59
CA LEU A 181 -15.30 15.48 1.77
C LEU A 181 -16.55 16.17 1.21
N LEU A 182 -17.20 17.04 1.99
CA LEU A 182 -18.45 17.71 1.61
C LEU A 182 -18.28 18.93 0.69
N SER A 183 -17.07 19.52 0.64
CA SER A 183 -16.70 20.62 -0.27
C SER A 183 -16.48 20.15 -1.69
#